data_AF-A0A7W0F6S1-F1
#
_entry.id   AF-A0A7W0F6S1-F1
#
_cell.length_a   1.000
_cell.length_b   1.000
_cell.length_c   1.000
_cell.angle_alpha   90.00
_cell.angle_beta   90.00
_cell.angle_gamma   90.00
#
_symmetry.space_group_name_H-M   'P 1'
#
loop_
_entity.id
_entity.type
_entity.pdbx_description
1 polymer ?
#
loop_
_entity_poly.entity_id
_entity_poly.type
_entity_poly.pdbx_seq_one_letter_code
_entity_poly.pdbx_strand_id
1 'polypeptide(L)' 'MPAYEYICQDCKKEFMVFLSIKEFEAKPRIKCPHCGSDNVQRKITGFFAKTSKKS' A
#
# COMPACT_ATOMS: atom_id res chain seq x y z
N MET A 1 -3.49 -8.13 10.28
CA MET A 1 -3.76 -7.85 8.85
C MET A 1 -2.68 -6.92 8.33
N PRO A 2 -1.91 -7.30 7.30
CA PRO A 2 -0.92 -6.41 6.71
C PRO A 2 -1.63 -5.22 6.03
N ALA A 3 -1.30 -4.00 6.47
CA ALA A 3 -1.68 -2.79 5.76
C ALA A 3 -0.66 -2.56 4.64
N TYR A 4 -1.15 -2.38 3.42
CA TYR A 4 -0.32 -2.03 2.29
C TYR A 4 -0.60 -0.57 1.93
N GLU A 5 0.44 0.25 1.95
CA GLU A 5 0.32 1.63 1.49
C GLU A 5 0.41 1.67 -0.04
N TYR A 6 -0.44 2.48 -0.64
CA TYR A 6 -0.46 2.78 -2.06
C TYR A 6 -0.41 4.29 -2.25
N ILE A 7 0.19 4.72 -3.35
CA ILE A 7 0.23 6.11 -3.79
C ILE A 7 -0.24 6.18 -5.23
N CYS A 8 -1.17 7.09 -5.51
CA CYS A 8 -1.56 7.38 -6.89
C CYS A 8 -0.56 8.31 -7.55
N GLN A 9 -0.11 7.99 -8.76
CA GLN A 9 0.86 8.82 -9.50
C GLN A 9 0.20 10.06 -10.12
N ASP A 10 -1.10 10.01 -10.47
CA ASP A 10 -1.81 11.15 -11.05
C ASP A 10 -2.13 12.24 -10.02
N CYS A 11 -2.76 11.86 -8.90
CA CYS A 11 -3.17 12.82 -7.88
C CYS A 11 -2.18 12.95 -6.72
N LYS A 12 -1.11 12.14 -6.71
CA LYS A 12 -0.08 12.08 -5.64
C LYS A 12 -0.63 11.85 -4.24
N LYS A 13 -1.85 11.32 -4.13
CA LYS A 13 -2.48 10.98 -2.85
C LYS A 13 -2.10 9.57 -2.42
N GLU A 14 -1.74 9.45 -1.15
CA GLU A 14 -1.46 8.18 -0.49
C GLU A 14 -2.71 7.64 0.22
N PHE A 15 -2.89 6.32 0.16
CA PHE A 15 -3.99 5.61 0.79
C PHE A 15 -3.54 4.23 1.27
N MET A 16 -4.13 3.77 2.37
CA MET A 16 -3.85 2.45 2.92
C MET A 16 -4.91 1.47 2.47
N VAL A 17 -4.48 0.30 2.00
CA VAL A 17 -5.35 -0.80 1.64
C VAL A 17 -5.02 -1.99 2.54
N PHE A 18 -6.02 -2.45 3.28
CA PHE A 18 -5.95 -3.69 4.02
C PHE A 18 -6.25 -4.84 3.06
N LEU A 19 -5.22 -5.57 2.64
CA LEU A 19 -5.38 -6.74 1.78
C LEU A 19 -5.05 -8.00 2.57
N SER A 20 -5.88 -9.01 2.42
CA SER A 20 -5.53 -10.37 2.82
C SER A 20 -4.57 -11.00 1.80
N ILE A 21 -3.77 -11.98 2.22
CA ILE A 21 -2.81 -12.67 1.35
C ILE A 21 -3.50 -13.23 0.09
N LYS A 22 -4.71 -13.80 0.25
CA LYS A 22 -5.53 -14.27 -0.87
C LYS A 22 -5.88 -13.17 -1.89
N GLU A 23 -6.18 -11.97 -1.41
CA GLU A 23 -6.51 -10.83 -2.27
C GLU A 23 -5.27 -10.31 -2.97
N PHE A 24 -4.12 -10.33 -2.29
CA PHE A 24 -2.84 -9.99 -2.90
C PHE A 24 -2.44 -10.95 -4.04
N GLU A 25 -2.64 -12.25 -3.86
CA GLU A 25 -2.42 -13.28 -4.90
C GLU A 25 -3.34 -13.08 -6.11
N ALA A 26 -4.57 -12.62 -5.88
CA ALA A 26 -5.55 -12.38 -6.93
C ALA A 26 -5.26 -11.14 -7.81
N LYS A 27 -4.18 -10.39 -7.56
CA LYS A 27 -3.82 -9.15 -8.27
C LYS A 27 -5.03 -8.21 -8.43
N PRO A 28 -5.53 -7.63 -7.31
CA PRO A 28 -6.72 -6.82 -7.36
C PRO A 28 -6.41 -5.54 -8.15
N ARG A 29 -7.33 -5.14 -9.03
CA ARG A 29 -7.23 -3.87 -9.76
C ARG A 29 -7.49 -2.72 -8.80
N ILE A 30 -6.44 -2.30 -8.09
CA ILE A 30 -6.53 -1.16 -7.17
C ILE A 30 -6.62 0.11 -8.01
N LYS A 31 -7.69 0.85 -7.80
CA LYS A 31 -7.88 2.18 -8.39
C LYS A 31 -7.76 3.22 -7.29
N CYS A 32 -7.31 4.42 -7.64
CA CYS A 32 -7.28 5.51 -6.69
C CYS A 32 -8.71 5.91 -6.29
N PRO A 33 -9.06 5.94 -5.00
CA PRO A 33 -10.40 6.36 -4.56
C PRO A 33 -10.65 7.86 -4.77
N HIS A 34 -9.62 8.65 -5.08
CA HIS A 34 -9.75 10.10 -5.26
C HIS A 34 -9.96 10.53 -6.71
N CYS A 35 -9.23 9.92 -7.65
CA CYS A 35 -9.29 10.30 -9.07
C CYS A 35 -9.78 9.17 -9.99
N GLY A 36 -9.90 7.94 -9.49
CA GLY A 36 -10.31 6.77 -10.29
C GLY A 36 -9.23 6.20 -11.22
N SER A 37 -8.03 6.79 -11.25
CA SER A 37 -6.89 6.28 -12.04
C SER A 37 -6.47 4.90 -11.59
N ASP A 38 -6.06 4.06 -12.54
CA ASP A 38 -5.41 2.76 -12.31
C ASP A 38 -3.89 2.87 -12.10
N ASN A 39 -3.33 4.05 -12.34
CA ASN A 39 -1.93 4.42 -12.07
C ASN A 39 -1.67 4.61 -10.56
N VAL A 40 -1.71 3.52 -9.82
CA VAL A 40 -1.34 3.45 -8.40
C VAL A 40 -0.10 2.59 -8.22
N GLN A 41 0.80 3.02 -7.34
CA GLN A 41 2.02 2.30 -7.00
C GLN A 41 1.99 1.90 -5.53
N ARG A 42 2.54 0.72 -5.23
CA ARG A 42 2.69 0.25 -3.85
C ARG A 42 3.81 1.02 -3.17
N LYS A 43 3.46 1.78 -2.15
CA LYS A 43 4.42 2.36 -1.21
C LYS A 43 4.72 1.27 -0.20
N ILE A 44 5.75 0.48 -0.46
CA ILE A 44 6.26 -0.46 0.53
C ILE A 44 7.01 0.41 1.54
N THR A 45 6.32 0.93 2.55
CA THR A 45 7.03 1.52 3.68
C THR A 45 7.77 0.36 4.30
N GLY A 46 9.09 0.38 4.14
CA GLY A 46 9.95 -0.56 4.83
C GLY A 46 9.66 -0.38 6.30
N PHE A 47 8.88 -1.29 6.88
CA PHE A 47 8.88 -1.53 8.30
C PHE A 47 10.32 -1.97 8.61
N PHE A 48 11.22 -1.00 8.76
CA PHE A 48 12.35 -1.15 9.64
C PHE A 48 11.68 -1.33 10.99
N ALA A 49 11.45 -2.59 11.38
CA ALA A 49 11.24 -2.92 12.76
C ALA A 49 12.38 -2.18 13.47
N LYS A 50 12.05 -1.10 14.20
CA LYS A 50 12.96 -0.55 15.19
C LYS A 50 13.11 -1.71 16.17
N THR A 51 14.05 -2.62 15.89
CA THR A 51 14.66 -3.42 16.92
C THR A 51 15.29 -2.34 17.78
N SER A 52 14.57 -1.98 18.84
CA SER A 52 15.12 -1.17 19.89
C SER A 52 16.37 -1.94 20.28
N LYS A 53 17.53 -1.42 19.90
CA LYS A 53 18.84 -1.92 20.31
C LYS A 53 18.75 -2.00 21.82
N LYS A 54 18.48 -3.19 22.35
CA LYS A 54 18.54 -3.44 23.79
C LYS A 54 20.04 -3.54 24.08
N SER A 55 20.45 -2.68 25.02
CA SER A 55 21.82 -2.37 25.44
C SER A 55 22.78 -3.55 25.50
#